data_AF-A0A916MLT6-F1
#
_entry.id   AF-A0A916MLT6-F1
#
_cell.length_a   1.000
_cell.length_b   1.000
_cell.length_c   1.000
_cell.angle_alpha   90.00
_cell.angle_beta   90.00
_cell.angle_gamma   90.00
#
_symmetry.space_group_name_H-M   'P 1'
#
loop_
_entity.id
_entity.type
_entity.pdbx_description
1 polymer ?
#
loop_
_entity_poly.entity_id
_entity_poly.type
_entity_poly.pdbx_seq_one_letter_code
_entity_poly.pdbx_strand_id
1 'polypeptide(L)'
;MSAERSHLPHWLAAIYALLIAYASLQPFSGWQGNEGPFFLFSGWGRYTSFDILANVCAYLPLGFFAALLGRRSPAAVLLAAALALVLSFSLETLQWFLPSRAASPIDLLANGLGGLLGGIGGAALRQHPLAGTRLIQWRAAVFITGRGSDAGLALLAIWLLLQLNPAIPLFGATYQPETDTPVDAVGVIIEAAQSALNVLGVGLFLASLLRRRAHLGAAVLLLVGIGLALKAAAAVLVIKPALWDYWLRPGVGIGVALGAVLLLALVWTTRRSQTLLGAIALLSGLLVPLLAPEVALAAAPLALFNWNYGHLLNFNGLTRSGLLVWPLAAAAQLILAGTGSRGDRGDPV
;
A
#
# COMPACT_ATOMS: atom_id res chain seq x y z
N MET A 1 13.18 30.21 -11.42
CA MET A 1 12.15 29.36 -10.81
C MET A 1 12.85 28.26 -10.02
N SER A 2 12.81 28.31 -8.69
CA SER A 2 13.28 27.20 -7.85
C SER A 2 12.44 25.97 -8.21
N ALA A 3 13.07 24.87 -8.62
CA ALA A 3 12.37 23.60 -8.74
C ALA A 3 11.82 23.27 -7.34
N GLU A 4 10.49 23.25 -7.18
CA GLU A 4 9.88 22.83 -5.92
C GLU A 4 10.44 21.46 -5.54
N ARG A 5 10.95 21.35 -4.31
CA ARG A 5 11.44 20.07 -3.80
C ARG A 5 10.25 19.12 -3.69
N SER A 6 10.34 17.95 -4.31
CA SER A 6 9.30 16.92 -4.15
C SER A 6 9.20 16.49 -2.68
N HIS A 7 7.97 16.45 -2.19
CA HIS A 7 7.59 15.97 -0.88
C HIS A 7 7.29 14.46 -0.88
N LEU A 8 7.43 13.77 -2.02
CA LEU A 8 7.13 12.34 -2.12
C LEU A 8 7.88 11.49 -1.08
N PRO A 9 9.19 11.68 -0.82
CA PRO A 9 9.88 10.91 0.22
C PRO A 9 9.30 11.13 1.63
N HIS A 10 8.76 12.32 1.91
CA HIS A 10 8.14 12.64 3.20
C HIS A 10 6.84 11.85 3.37
N TRP A 11 5.99 11.85 2.34
CA TRP A 11 4.76 11.06 2.32
C TRP A 11 5.05 9.56 2.42
N LEU A 12 6.01 9.06 1.64
CA LEU A 12 6.38 7.64 1.67
C LEU A 12 6.94 7.24 3.05
N ALA A 13 7.86 8.01 3.64
CA ALA A 13 8.38 7.72 4.97
C ALA A 13 7.29 7.74 6.04
N ALA A 14 6.42 8.77 6.04
CA ALA A 14 5.36 8.91 7.03
C ALA A 14 4.30 7.81 6.91
N ILE A 15 3.77 7.57 5.71
CA ILE A 15 2.74 6.55 5.49
C ILE A 15 3.33 5.16 5.77
N TYR A 16 4.56 4.88 5.34
CA TYR A 16 5.18 3.59 5.58
C TYR A 16 5.49 3.35 7.07
N ALA A 17 5.92 4.36 7.82
CA ALA A 17 6.06 4.28 9.28
C ALA A 17 4.71 3.98 9.97
N LEU A 18 3.61 4.60 9.51
CA LEU A 18 2.26 4.29 9.99
C LEU A 18 1.83 2.86 9.67
N LEU A 19 2.19 2.33 8.50
CA LEU A 19 1.92 0.93 8.15
C LEU A 19 2.70 -0.04 9.04
N ILE A 20 3.98 0.24 9.33
CA ILE A 20 4.80 -0.54 10.27
C ILE A 20 4.16 -0.52 11.66
N ALA A 21 3.80 0.66 12.17
CA ALA A 21 3.16 0.80 13.48
C ALA A 21 1.84 0.04 13.54
N TYR A 22 1.02 0.14 12.49
CA TYR A 22 -0.24 -0.57 12.39
C TYR A 22 -0.04 -2.09 12.41
N ALA A 23 0.86 -2.60 11.58
CA ALA A 23 1.15 -4.03 11.49
C ALA A 23 1.72 -4.58 12.80
N SER A 24 2.51 -3.78 13.53
CA SER A 24 3.15 -4.20 14.78
C SER A 24 2.17 -4.26 15.95
N LEU A 25 1.18 -3.35 15.99
CA LEU A 25 0.24 -3.21 17.11
C LEU A 25 -1.09 -3.97 16.91
N GLN A 26 -1.34 -4.55 15.74
CA GLN A 26 -2.44 -5.50 15.53
C GLN A 26 -2.38 -6.62 16.59
N PRO A 27 -3.51 -7.06 17.19
CA PRO A 27 -4.90 -6.70 16.88
C PRO A 27 -5.44 -5.45 17.58
N PHE A 28 -4.60 -4.66 18.26
CA PHE A 28 -4.98 -3.50 19.09
C PHE A 28 -5.84 -3.83 20.32
N SER A 29 -5.98 -5.11 20.67
CA SER A 29 -6.76 -5.61 21.80
C SER A 29 -5.96 -6.58 22.66
N GLY A 30 -6.46 -6.87 23.86
CA GLY A 30 -5.82 -7.82 24.78
C GLY A 30 -4.63 -7.27 25.55
N TRP A 31 -4.46 -5.94 25.62
CA TRP A 31 -3.42 -5.26 26.39
C TRP A 31 -3.46 -5.63 27.87
N GLN A 32 -2.33 -6.04 28.42
CA GLN A 32 -2.21 -6.50 29.80
C GLN A 32 -0.87 -6.04 30.39
N GLY A 33 -0.83 -5.88 31.71
CA GLY A 33 0.44 -5.66 32.42
C GLY A 33 1.36 -6.87 32.25
N ASN A 34 2.67 -6.62 32.12
CA ASN A 34 3.68 -7.65 32.03
C ASN A 34 4.60 -7.57 33.25
N GLU A 35 4.71 -8.68 33.99
CA GLU A 35 5.55 -8.78 35.19
C GLU A 35 6.93 -9.37 34.90
N GLY A 36 7.18 -9.78 33.65
CA GLY A 36 8.47 -10.32 33.21
C GLY A 36 9.57 -9.25 33.17
N PRO A 37 10.81 -9.65 32.84
CA PRO A 37 11.85 -8.67 32.54
C PRO A 37 11.44 -7.81 31.33
N PHE A 38 11.85 -6.55 31.34
CA PHE A 38 11.73 -5.69 30.16
C PHE A 38 12.41 -6.37 28.96
N PHE A 39 11.81 -6.28 27.78
CA PHE A 39 12.21 -7.11 26.63
C PHE A 39 13.69 -6.97 26.24
N LEU A 40 14.35 -5.83 26.49
CA LEU A 40 15.80 -5.71 26.24
C LEU A 40 16.65 -6.69 27.07
N PHE A 41 16.09 -7.18 28.17
CA PHE A 41 16.72 -8.13 29.08
C PHE A 41 16.03 -9.50 29.04
N SER A 42 15.03 -9.69 28.18
CA SER A 42 14.54 -11.04 27.88
C SER A 42 15.59 -11.73 27.02
N GLY A 43 15.97 -12.97 27.37
CA GLY A 43 16.99 -13.71 26.64
C GLY A 43 16.65 -13.86 25.13
N TRP A 44 17.63 -14.29 24.34
CA TRP A 44 17.59 -14.29 22.88
C TRP A 44 16.66 -15.34 22.25
N GLY A 45 15.82 -16.05 23.01
CA GLY A 45 14.79 -16.97 22.48
C GLY A 45 15.25 -17.96 21.38
N ARG A 46 14.28 -18.43 20.58
CA ARG A 46 14.53 -19.18 19.32
C ARG A 46 14.09 -18.32 18.16
N TYR A 47 14.96 -18.14 17.16
CA TYR A 47 14.71 -17.33 15.97
C TYR A 47 15.11 -18.10 14.73
N THR A 48 14.36 -17.91 13.64
CA THR A 48 14.75 -18.41 12.32
C THR A 48 15.44 -17.31 11.52
N SER A 49 16.25 -17.69 10.53
CA SER A 49 16.82 -16.72 9.58
C SER A 49 15.73 -15.96 8.81
N PHE A 50 14.55 -16.56 8.66
CA PHE A 50 13.40 -15.93 8.03
C PHE A 50 12.83 -14.78 8.87
N ASP A 51 12.73 -14.94 10.20
CA ASP A 51 12.23 -13.89 11.10
C ASP A 51 13.12 -12.63 11.02
N ILE A 52 14.44 -12.83 11.09
CA ILE A 52 15.42 -11.75 10.96
C ILE A 52 15.33 -11.09 9.58
N LEU A 53 15.29 -11.88 8.51
CA LEU A 53 15.23 -11.36 7.15
C LEU A 53 13.93 -10.59 6.89
N ALA A 54 12.79 -11.07 7.40
CA ALA A 54 11.51 -10.40 7.27
C ALA A 54 11.54 -9.02 7.94
N ASN A 55 12.11 -8.92 9.14
CA ASN A 55 12.25 -7.66 9.89
C ASN A 55 13.21 -6.66 9.21
N VAL A 56 14.36 -7.14 8.72
CA VAL A 56 15.28 -6.33 7.90
C VAL A 56 14.55 -5.80 6.65
N CYS A 57 13.87 -6.66 5.90
CA CYS A 57 13.13 -6.28 4.70
C CYS A 57 11.97 -5.32 5.00
N ALA A 58 11.28 -5.48 6.13
CA ALA A 58 10.16 -4.63 6.52
C ALA A 58 10.61 -3.19 6.80
N TYR A 59 11.76 -3.00 7.47
CA TYR A 59 12.28 -1.67 7.82
C TYR A 59 13.17 -1.03 6.74
N LEU A 60 13.64 -1.80 5.75
CA LEU A 60 14.47 -1.29 4.66
C LEU A 60 13.84 -0.11 3.91
N PRO A 61 12.56 -0.13 3.48
CA PRO A 61 11.97 1.01 2.79
C PRO A 61 11.87 2.26 3.67
N LEU A 62 11.63 2.11 4.98
CA LEU A 62 11.61 3.24 5.91
C LEU A 62 12.96 3.97 5.93
N GLY A 63 14.06 3.21 6.08
CA GLY A 63 15.40 3.75 6.05
C GLY A 63 15.72 4.44 4.71
N PHE A 64 15.30 3.81 3.61
CA PHE A 64 15.48 4.35 2.27
C PHE A 64 14.79 5.70 2.08
N PHE A 65 13.50 5.81 2.45
CA PHE A 65 12.78 7.08 2.35
C PHE A 65 13.30 8.13 3.32
N ALA A 66 13.69 7.73 4.54
CA ALA A 66 14.25 8.63 5.54
C ALA A 66 15.55 9.30 5.07
N ALA A 67 16.46 8.54 4.43
CA ALA A 67 17.70 9.10 3.87
C ALA A 67 17.44 10.09 2.72
N LEU A 68 16.28 10.00 2.06
CA LEU A 68 15.85 10.93 1.01
C LEU A 68 15.24 12.23 1.56
N LEU A 69 14.97 12.35 2.88
CA LEU A 69 14.42 13.58 3.49
C LEU A 69 15.48 14.68 3.68
N GLY A 70 16.69 14.30 4.09
CA GLY A 70 17.72 15.21 4.59
C GLY A 70 18.56 15.91 3.52
N ARG A 71 19.77 16.37 3.90
CA ARG A 71 20.79 16.84 2.95
C ARG A 71 21.63 15.64 2.45
N ARG A 72 22.40 15.83 1.38
CA ARG A 72 23.38 14.83 0.92
C ARG A 72 24.52 14.73 1.94
N SER A 73 24.41 13.83 2.92
CA SER A 73 25.45 13.59 3.91
C SER A 73 25.42 12.14 4.40
N PRO A 74 26.57 11.58 4.84
CA PRO A 74 26.60 10.29 5.55
C PRO A 74 25.71 10.28 6.79
N ALA A 75 25.55 11.43 7.46
CA ALA A 75 24.64 11.59 8.58
C ALA A 75 23.18 11.28 8.24
N ALA A 76 22.76 11.38 6.98
CA ALA A 76 21.41 10.99 6.56
C ALA A 76 21.17 9.47 6.72
N VAL A 77 22.21 8.65 6.54
CA VAL A 77 22.14 7.19 6.75
C VAL A 77 22.00 6.89 8.23
N LEU A 78 22.81 7.55 9.07
CA LEU A 78 22.75 7.37 10.53
C LEU A 78 21.40 7.85 11.09
N LEU A 79 20.87 8.97 10.58
CA LEU A 79 19.55 9.45 10.98
C LEU A 79 18.44 8.48 10.54
N ALA A 80 18.54 7.90 9.34
CA ALA A 80 17.59 6.90 8.87
C ALA A 80 17.60 5.63 9.75
N ALA A 81 18.79 5.13 10.11
CA ALA A 81 18.94 4.01 11.03
C ALA A 81 18.41 4.35 12.44
N ALA A 82 18.71 5.56 12.94
CA ALA A 82 18.21 6.02 14.24
C ALA A 82 16.67 6.14 14.26
N LEU A 83 16.06 6.65 13.18
CA LEU A 83 14.60 6.72 13.06
C LEU A 83 13.96 5.33 13.06
N ALA A 84 14.55 4.38 12.33
CA ALA A 84 14.10 2.98 12.34
C ALA A 84 14.22 2.35 13.73
N LEU A 85 15.35 2.57 14.42
CA LEU A 85 15.58 2.07 15.78
C LEU A 85 14.63 2.69 16.81
N VAL A 86 14.39 4.00 16.74
CA VAL A 86 13.44 4.68 17.65
C VAL A 86 12.03 4.14 17.43
N LEU A 87 11.59 4.04 16.17
CA LEU A 87 10.28 3.47 15.85
C LEU A 87 10.17 2.02 16.34
N SER A 88 11.17 1.20 16.05
CA SER A 88 11.20 -0.20 16.50
C SER A 88 11.19 -0.28 18.03
N PHE A 89 12.04 0.46 18.73
CA PHE A 89 12.08 0.44 20.19
C PHE A 89 10.74 0.85 20.79
N SER A 90 10.09 1.88 20.25
CA SER A 90 8.74 2.28 20.68
C SER A 90 7.71 1.16 20.46
N LEU A 91 7.73 0.50 19.30
CA LEU A 91 6.78 -0.56 18.98
C LEU A 91 7.03 -1.84 19.79
N GLU A 92 8.28 -2.27 19.95
CA GLU A 92 8.68 -3.39 20.82
C GLU A 92 8.28 -3.12 22.28
N THR A 93 8.47 -1.89 22.76
CA THR A 93 8.04 -1.48 24.10
C THR A 93 6.52 -1.57 24.27
N LEU A 94 5.75 -1.15 23.26
CA LEU A 94 4.29 -1.29 23.28
C LEU A 94 3.86 -2.76 23.19
N GLN A 95 4.51 -3.55 22.34
CA GLN A 95 4.25 -4.98 22.17
C GLN A 95 4.56 -5.79 23.43
N TRP A 96 5.46 -5.31 24.30
CA TRP A 96 5.70 -5.93 25.60
C TRP A 96 4.45 -5.97 26.50
N PHE A 97 3.46 -5.11 26.24
CA PHE A 97 2.14 -5.11 26.91
C PHE A 97 1.05 -5.86 26.11
N LEU A 98 1.39 -6.51 25.00
CA LEU A 98 0.48 -7.29 24.15
C LEU A 98 0.87 -8.78 24.22
N PRO A 99 0.17 -9.64 25.00
CA PRO A 99 0.53 -11.05 25.15
C PRO A 99 0.49 -11.88 23.85
N SER A 100 -0.22 -11.39 22.84
CA SER A 100 -0.24 -11.98 21.49
C SER A 100 1.02 -11.65 20.66
N ARG A 101 1.92 -10.83 21.20
CA ARG A 101 3.18 -10.39 20.61
C ARG A 101 4.34 -10.74 21.52
N ALA A 102 5.46 -11.08 20.90
CA ALA A 102 6.72 -11.26 21.60
C ALA A 102 7.61 -10.08 21.25
N ALA A 103 7.79 -9.16 22.20
CA ALA A 103 8.79 -8.12 22.05
C ALA A 103 10.20 -8.73 22.15
N SER A 104 11.14 -8.30 21.29
CA SER A 104 12.45 -8.91 21.15
C SER A 104 13.59 -7.92 20.92
N PRO A 105 14.74 -8.10 21.60
CA PRO A 105 15.95 -7.35 21.27
C PRO A 105 16.52 -7.73 19.90
N ILE A 106 16.26 -8.95 19.40
CA ILE A 106 16.71 -9.39 18.07
C ILE A 106 15.91 -8.67 16.98
N ASP A 107 14.60 -8.50 17.18
CA ASP A 107 13.75 -7.77 16.23
C ASP A 107 14.15 -6.29 16.18
N LEU A 108 14.45 -5.68 17.34
CA LEU A 108 15.04 -4.34 17.40
C LEU A 108 16.33 -4.20 16.57
N LEU A 109 17.24 -5.17 16.67
CA LEU A 109 18.49 -5.18 15.90
C LEU A 109 18.25 -5.40 14.41
N ALA A 110 17.37 -6.34 14.04
CA ALA A 110 17.01 -6.65 12.66
C ALA A 110 16.34 -5.44 11.97
N ASN A 111 15.41 -4.78 12.66
CA ASN A 111 14.73 -3.58 12.19
C ASN A 111 15.73 -2.41 12.03
N GLY A 112 16.65 -2.24 12.98
CA GLY A 112 17.74 -1.28 12.88
C GLY A 112 18.67 -1.53 11.69
N LEU A 113 19.04 -2.79 11.43
CA LEU A 113 19.81 -3.20 10.26
C LEU A 113 19.05 -2.91 8.95
N GLY A 114 17.74 -3.20 8.91
CA GLY A 114 16.87 -2.81 7.81
C GLY A 114 16.94 -1.30 7.54
N GLY A 115 16.74 -0.49 8.58
CA GLY A 115 16.84 0.97 8.50
C GLY A 115 18.20 1.45 7.99
N LEU A 116 19.30 0.83 8.44
CA LEU A 116 20.65 1.12 7.98
C LEU A 116 20.84 0.80 6.49
N LEU A 117 20.53 -0.42 6.07
CA LEU A 117 20.68 -0.87 4.67
C LEU A 117 19.80 -0.04 3.73
N GLY A 118 18.57 0.25 4.15
CA GLY A 118 17.68 1.16 3.46
C GLY A 118 18.29 2.55 3.32
N GLY A 119 18.80 3.11 4.42
CA GLY A 119 19.45 4.42 4.44
C GLY A 119 20.65 4.49 3.48
N ILE A 120 21.48 3.44 3.43
CA ILE A 120 22.59 3.32 2.47
C ILE A 120 22.04 3.37 1.04
N GLY A 121 21.01 2.59 0.72
CA GLY A 121 20.38 2.59 -0.61
C GLY A 121 19.80 3.95 -1.00
N GLY A 122 19.12 4.63 -0.08
CA GLY A 122 18.54 5.95 -0.31
C GLY A 122 19.62 7.02 -0.52
N ALA A 123 20.69 6.98 0.27
CA ALA A 123 21.84 7.85 0.11
C ALA A 123 22.55 7.59 -1.23
N ALA A 124 22.76 6.32 -1.60
CA ALA A 124 23.37 5.93 -2.87
C ALA A 124 22.58 6.45 -4.07
N LEU A 125 21.25 6.29 -4.09
CA LEU A 125 20.40 6.83 -5.16
C LEU A 125 20.52 8.35 -5.28
N ARG A 126 20.58 9.05 -4.13
CA ARG A 126 20.65 10.51 -4.10
C ARG A 126 22.02 11.08 -4.49
N GLN A 127 23.08 10.34 -4.19
CA GLN A 127 24.46 10.68 -4.54
C GLN A 127 24.77 10.33 -5.99
N HIS A 128 24.08 9.33 -6.56
CA HIS A 128 24.28 8.94 -7.95
C HIS A 128 23.87 10.06 -8.92
N PRO A 129 24.81 10.67 -9.67
CA PRO A 129 24.58 11.91 -10.42
C PRO A 129 23.56 11.73 -11.56
N LEU A 130 23.61 10.58 -12.25
CA LEU A 130 22.70 10.28 -13.37
C LEU A 130 21.35 9.74 -12.90
N ALA A 131 21.32 8.68 -12.09
CA ALA A 131 20.09 8.03 -11.65
C ALA A 131 19.16 8.98 -10.88
N GLY A 132 19.66 9.73 -9.90
CA GLY A 132 18.83 10.67 -9.13
C GLY A 132 18.23 11.78 -10.01
N THR A 133 19.04 12.37 -10.89
CA THR A 133 18.58 13.44 -11.80
C THR A 133 17.60 12.91 -12.83
N ARG A 134 17.88 11.76 -13.45
CA ARG A 134 16.98 11.12 -14.41
C ARG A 134 15.64 10.74 -13.79
N LEU A 135 15.64 10.23 -12.55
CA LEU A 135 14.40 9.87 -11.86
C LEU A 135 13.52 11.09 -11.58
N ILE A 136 14.12 12.19 -11.12
CA ILE A 136 13.41 13.46 -10.88
C ILE A 136 12.87 14.02 -12.20
N GLN A 137 13.66 14.02 -13.27
CA GLN A 137 13.24 14.49 -14.60
C GLN A 137 12.13 13.63 -15.19
N TRP A 138 12.25 12.30 -15.09
CA TRP A 138 11.23 11.36 -15.55
C TRP A 138 9.92 11.54 -14.78
N ARG A 139 9.99 11.64 -13.44
CA ARG A 139 8.83 11.90 -12.59
C ARG A 139 8.17 13.21 -13.00
N ALA A 140 8.95 14.27 -13.19
CA ALA A 140 8.43 15.55 -13.65
C ALA A 140 7.86 15.43 -15.07
N ALA A 141 8.42 14.65 -15.99
CA ALA A 141 7.88 14.51 -17.34
C ALA A 141 6.51 13.79 -17.35
N VAL A 142 6.35 12.77 -16.52
CA VAL A 142 5.16 11.89 -16.51
C VAL A 142 4.05 12.41 -15.61
N PHE A 143 4.38 12.90 -14.41
CA PHE A 143 3.40 13.27 -13.39
C PHE A 143 3.30 14.79 -13.18
N ILE A 144 2.15 15.21 -12.66
CA ILE A 144 1.96 16.58 -12.17
C ILE A 144 2.89 16.80 -10.97
N THR A 145 3.46 17.99 -10.84
CA THR A 145 4.33 18.35 -9.70
C THR A 145 3.52 19.05 -8.62
N GLY A 146 3.97 18.94 -7.37
CA GLY A 146 3.36 19.62 -6.23
C GLY A 146 2.94 18.64 -5.12
N ARG A 147 2.71 19.19 -3.92
CA ARG A 147 2.45 18.42 -2.68
C ARG A 147 1.31 17.42 -2.80
N GLY A 148 0.21 17.80 -3.46
CA GLY A 148 -0.94 16.91 -3.67
C GLY A 148 -0.62 15.73 -4.60
N SER A 149 0.10 15.96 -5.70
CA SER A 149 0.50 14.87 -6.58
C SER A 149 1.53 13.95 -5.92
N ASP A 150 2.44 14.50 -5.11
CA ASP A 150 3.35 13.71 -4.28
C ASP A 150 2.58 12.80 -3.29
N ALA A 151 1.55 13.34 -2.62
CA ALA A 151 0.69 12.55 -1.74
C ALA A 151 -0.06 11.44 -2.49
N GLY A 152 -0.64 11.78 -3.66
CA GLY A 152 -1.34 10.80 -4.48
C GLY A 152 -0.43 9.69 -5.04
N LEU A 153 0.84 10.01 -5.34
CA LEU A 153 1.82 9.02 -5.77
C LEU A 153 2.29 8.13 -4.61
N ALA A 154 2.36 8.66 -3.39
CA ALA A 154 2.56 7.83 -2.21
C ALA A 154 1.37 6.89 -1.97
N LEU A 155 0.13 7.38 -2.10
CA LEU A 155 -1.07 6.53 -2.02
C LEU A 155 -1.07 5.45 -3.10
N LEU A 156 -0.67 5.75 -4.34
CA LEU A 156 -0.56 4.75 -5.39
C LEU A 156 0.49 3.68 -5.07
N ALA A 157 1.63 4.07 -4.47
CA ALA A 157 2.63 3.12 -3.99
C ALA A 157 2.07 2.22 -2.87
N ILE A 158 1.26 2.77 -1.96
CA ILE A 158 0.56 1.96 -0.95
C ILE A 158 -0.42 1.00 -1.61
N TRP A 159 -1.20 1.45 -2.59
CA TRP A 159 -2.13 0.57 -3.31
C TRP A 159 -1.41 -0.66 -3.89
N LEU A 160 -0.22 -0.46 -4.48
CA LEU A 160 0.63 -1.54 -4.99
C LEU A 160 1.13 -2.45 -3.87
N LEU A 161 1.55 -1.90 -2.72
CA LEU A 161 1.94 -2.70 -1.56
C LEU A 161 0.79 -3.56 -1.03
N LEU A 162 -0.45 -3.04 -1.04
CA LEU A 162 -1.63 -3.82 -0.65
C LEU A 162 -1.90 -5.01 -1.59
N GLN A 163 -1.42 -4.95 -2.84
CA GLN A 163 -1.55 -6.07 -3.79
C GLN A 163 -0.66 -7.27 -3.46
N LEU A 164 0.37 -7.11 -2.62
CA LEU A 164 1.22 -8.22 -2.16
C LEU A 164 0.45 -9.30 -1.41
N ASN A 165 -0.76 -9.03 -0.93
CA ASN A 165 -1.64 -10.07 -0.44
C ASN A 165 -2.19 -10.89 -1.63
N PRO A 166 -1.76 -12.15 -1.81
CA PRO A 166 -2.20 -12.98 -2.93
C PRO A 166 -3.57 -13.62 -2.68
N ALA A 167 -4.15 -13.47 -1.48
CA ALA A 167 -5.47 -13.99 -1.14
C ALA A 167 -6.61 -13.21 -1.82
N ILE A 168 -6.35 -11.97 -2.20
CA ILE A 168 -7.35 -11.06 -2.75
C ILE A 168 -7.07 -10.88 -4.25
N PRO A 169 -8.06 -11.10 -5.14
CA PRO A 169 -7.90 -10.84 -6.57
C PRO A 169 -7.52 -9.40 -6.87
N LEU A 170 -6.84 -9.16 -8.00
CA LEU A 170 -6.54 -7.80 -8.45
C LEU A 170 -7.85 -7.05 -8.74
N PHE A 171 -8.07 -5.92 -8.07
CA PHE A 171 -9.33 -5.15 -8.07
C PHE A 171 -10.53 -5.81 -7.38
N GLY A 172 -10.36 -6.95 -6.71
CA GLY A 172 -11.32 -7.46 -5.73
C GLY A 172 -11.09 -6.85 -4.34
N ALA A 173 -12.07 -6.96 -3.44
CA ALA A 173 -11.87 -6.56 -2.03
C ALA A 173 -12.49 -7.50 -0.99
N THR A 174 -13.10 -8.61 -1.39
CA THR A 174 -13.73 -9.57 -0.48
C THR A 174 -13.01 -10.91 -0.48
N TYR A 175 -13.01 -11.53 0.70
CA TYR A 175 -12.65 -12.93 0.89
C TYR A 175 -13.93 -13.77 0.72
N GLN A 176 -13.83 -14.99 0.22
CA GLN A 176 -14.95 -15.93 0.30
C GLN A 176 -14.72 -16.86 1.50
N PRO A 177 -15.76 -17.19 2.30
CA PRO A 177 -15.67 -18.27 3.27
C PRO A 177 -15.41 -19.60 2.54
N GLU A 178 -14.78 -20.57 3.22
CA GLU A 178 -14.59 -21.95 2.74
C GLU A 178 -15.92 -22.75 2.64
N THR A 179 -16.98 -22.14 2.14
CA THR A 179 -18.22 -22.85 1.83
C THR A 179 -18.21 -23.22 0.36
N ASP A 180 -18.27 -24.52 0.06
CA ASP A 180 -18.45 -25.13 -1.27
C ASP A 180 -19.76 -24.71 -1.99
N THR A 181 -20.44 -23.68 -1.49
CA THR A 181 -21.62 -23.08 -2.08
C THR A 181 -21.24 -22.33 -3.35
N PRO A 182 -21.77 -22.72 -4.53
CA PRO A 182 -21.58 -21.96 -5.75
C PRO A 182 -22.04 -20.52 -5.54
N VAL A 183 -21.25 -19.55 -6.00
CA VAL A 183 -21.66 -18.14 -6.02
C VAL A 183 -22.87 -18.03 -6.96
N ASP A 184 -23.99 -17.55 -6.45
CA ASP A 184 -25.19 -17.36 -7.26
C ASP A 184 -25.02 -16.19 -8.25
N ALA A 185 -25.98 -16.00 -9.15
CA ALA A 185 -25.92 -14.93 -10.14
C ALA A 185 -25.79 -13.53 -9.51
N VAL A 186 -26.38 -13.33 -8.32
CA VAL A 186 -26.32 -12.06 -7.59
C VAL A 186 -24.91 -11.80 -7.09
N GLY A 187 -24.24 -12.79 -6.50
CA GLY A 187 -22.85 -12.69 -6.06
C GLY A 187 -21.90 -12.36 -7.22
N VAL A 188 -22.10 -12.99 -8.39
CA VAL A 188 -21.30 -12.68 -9.60
C VAL A 188 -21.49 -11.23 -10.05
N ILE A 189 -22.73 -10.70 -10.00
CA ILE A 189 -23.03 -9.30 -10.35
C ILE A 189 -22.36 -8.34 -9.35
N ILE A 190 -22.41 -8.63 -8.06
CA ILE A 190 -21.80 -7.80 -7.01
C ILE A 190 -20.27 -7.79 -7.16
N GLU A 191 -19.64 -8.94 -7.38
CA GLU A 191 -18.19 -9.03 -7.64
C GLU A 191 -17.79 -8.26 -8.90
N ALA A 192 -18.59 -8.36 -9.97
CA ALA A 192 -18.36 -7.63 -11.21
C ALA A 192 -18.50 -6.11 -11.03
N ALA A 193 -19.56 -5.67 -10.35
CA ALA A 193 -19.78 -4.26 -10.05
C ALA A 193 -18.63 -3.69 -9.21
N GLN A 194 -18.23 -4.40 -8.15
CA GLN A 194 -17.11 -4.02 -7.30
C GLN A 194 -15.81 -3.91 -8.10
N SER A 195 -15.49 -4.92 -8.92
CA SER A 195 -14.25 -4.95 -9.70
C SER A 195 -14.23 -3.84 -10.77
N ALA A 196 -15.37 -3.58 -11.43
CA ALA A 196 -15.51 -2.48 -12.37
C ALA A 196 -15.28 -1.11 -11.71
N LEU A 197 -15.87 -0.90 -10.53
CA LEU A 197 -15.72 0.33 -9.74
C LEU A 197 -14.28 0.52 -9.25
N ASN A 198 -13.60 -0.55 -8.85
CA ASN A 198 -12.19 -0.50 -8.45
C ASN A 198 -11.27 -0.17 -9.63
N VAL A 199 -11.49 -0.77 -10.80
CA VAL A 199 -10.74 -0.43 -12.03
C VAL A 199 -10.98 1.04 -12.41
N LEU A 200 -12.22 1.50 -12.39
CA LEU A 200 -12.57 2.89 -12.65
C LEU A 200 -11.94 3.85 -11.65
N GLY A 201 -12.06 3.56 -10.36
CA GLY A 201 -11.56 4.39 -9.27
C GLY A 201 -10.05 4.52 -9.32
N VAL A 202 -9.32 3.41 -9.40
CA VAL A 202 -7.85 3.40 -9.48
C VAL A 202 -7.36 3.99 -10.80
N GLY A 203 -8.04 3.70 -11.92
CA GLY A 203 -7.69 4.24 -13.23
C GLY A 203 -7.86 5.76 -13.33
N LEU A 204 -8.97 6.29 -12.84
CA LEU A 204 -9.22 7.74 -12.77
C LEU A 204 -8.32 8.42 -11.72
N PHE A 205 -8.00 7.72 -10.62
CA PHE A 205 -6.99 8.17 -9.66
C PHE A 205 -5.63 8.34 -10.33
N LEU A 206 -5.15 7.34 -11.06
CA LEU A 206 -3.91 7.44 -11.83
C LEU A 206 -3.98 8.54 -12.90
N ALA A 207 -5.09 8.67 -13.63
CA ALA A 207 -5.29 9.72 -14.62
C ALA A 207 -5.16 11.13 -14.02
N SER A 208 -5.62 11.31 -12.78
CA SER A 208 -5.51 12.59 -12.06
C SER A 208 -4.05 12.98 -11.76
N LEU A 209 -3.16 12.00 -11.63
CA LEU A 209 -1.73 12.20 -11.33
C LEU A 209 -0.89 12.46 -12.58
N LEU A 210 -1.35 12.02 -13.76
CA LEU A 210 -0.61 12.16 -15.00
C LEU A 210 -0.65 13.59 -15.55
N ARG A 211 0.51 14.03 -16.05
CA ARG A 211 0.66 15.32 -16.73
C ARG A 211 -0.03 15.31 -18.09
N ARG A 212 0.22 14.28 -18.90
CA ARG A 212 -0.36 14.10 -20.24
C ARG A 212 -1.27 12.88 -20.28
N ARG A 213 -2.49 13.06 -20.80
CA ARG A 213 -3.51 12.00 -20.90
C ARG A 213 -3.12 10.88 -21.87
N ALA A 214 -2.33 11.19 -22.89
CA ALA A 214 -1.86 10.22 -23.88
C ALA A 214 -1.09 9.04 -23.25
N HIS A 215 -0.50 9.22 -22.07
CA HIS A 215 0.24 8.17 -21.37
C HIS A 215 -0.63 7.30 -20.47
N LEU A 216 -1.93 7.57 -20.35
CA LEU A 216 -2.78 6.85 -19.40
C LEU A 216 -2.90 5.36 -19.72
N GLY A 217 -3.11 4.99 -20.98
CA GLY A 217 -3.20 3.58 -21.36
C GLY A 217 -1.94 2.81 -20.95
N ALA A 218 -0.76 3.35 -21.29
CA ALA A 218 0.52 2.77 -20.89
C ALA A 218 0.71 2.74 -19.38
N ALA A 219 0.30 3.80 -18.66
CA ALA A 219 0.41 3.87 -17.21
C ALA A 219 -0.51 2.86 -16.49
N VAL A 220 -1.74 2.65 -16.99
CA VAL A 220 -2.67 1.64 -16.48
C VAL A 220 -2.11 0.24 -16.71
N LEU A 221 -1.64 -0.06 -17.92
CA LEU A 221 -1.02 -1.35 -18.24
C LEU A 221 0.20 -1.63 -17.35
N LEU A 222 1.04 -0.61 -17.12
CA LEU A 222 2.19 -0.72 -16.22
C LEU A 222 1.75 -0.97 -14.78
N LEU A 223 0.74 -0.25 -14.29
CA LEU A 223 0.22 -0.42 -12.93
C LEU A 223 -0.34 -1.82 -12.71
N VAL A 224 -1.16 -2.30 -13.66
CA VAL A 224 -1.73 -3.66 -13.64
C VAL A 224 -0.61 -4.70 -13.72
N GLY A 225 0.35 -4.53 -14.64
CA GLY A 225 1.49 -5.42 -14.78
C GLY A 225 2.33 -5.53 -13.51
N ILE A 226 2.63 -4.41 -12.84
CA ILE A 226 3.32 -4.41 -11.55
C ILE A 226 2.47 -5.11 -10.49
N GLY A 227 1.17 -4.81 -10.40
CA GLY A 227 0.27 -5.46 -9.44
C GLY A 227 0.21 -6.98 -9.60
N LEU A 228 0.10 -7.47 -10.84
CA LEU A 228 0.11 -8.90 -11.15
C LEU A 228 1.47 -9.55 -10.84
N ALA A 229 2.58 -8.88 -11.17
CA ALA A 229 3.92 -9.38 -10.87
C ALA A 229 4.15 -9.52 -9.36
N LEU A 230 3.72 -8.52 -8.57
CA LEU A 230 3.79 -8.55 -7.10
C LEU A 230 2.94 -9.69 -6.53
N LYS A 231 1.72 -9.89 -7.05
CA LYS A 231 0.85 -11.01 -6.65
C LYS A 231 1.45 -12.36 -7.00
N ALA A 232 1.99 -12.53 -8.21
CA ALA A 232 2.63 -13.76 -8.65
C ALA A 232 3.85 -14.08 -7.78
N ALA A 233 4.71 -13.09 -7.50
CA ALA A 233 5.84 -13.25 -6.61
C ALA A 233 5.40 -13.67 -5.19
N ALA A 234 4.37 -13.02 -4.64
CA ALA A 234 3.83 -13.36 -3.33
C ALA A 234 3.20 -14.77 -3.29
N ALA A 235 2.46 -15.16 -4.33
CA ALA A 235 1.84 -16.49 -4.43
C ALA A 235 2.89 -17.61 -4.53
N VAL A 236 3.98 -17.41 -5.28
CA VAL A 236 5.11 -18.35 -5.35
C VAL A 236 5.75 -18.54 -3.98
N LEU A 237 5.95 -17.45 -3.24
CA LEU A 237 6.52 -17.51 -1.88
C LEU A 237 5.60 -18.24 -0.88
N VAL A 238 4.28 -18.23 -1.09
CA VAL A 238 3.28 -18.88 -0.22
C VAL A 238 3.08 -20.37 -0.55
N ILE A 239 3.58 -20.87 -1.69
CA ILE A 239 3.54 -22.29 -2.09
C ILE A 239 2.12 -22.89 -2.00
N LYS A 240 1.12 -22.27 -2.64
CA LYS A 240 -0.22 -22.87 -2.78
C LYS A 240 -0.77 -22.75 -4.20
N PRO A 241 -0.80 -23.86 -4.97
CA PRO A 241 -1.44 -23.93 -6.29
C PRO A 241 -2.93 -23.57 -6.29
N ALA A 242 -3.60 -23.67 -5.14
CA ALA A 242 -5.05 -23.45 -5.01
C ALA A 242 -5.51 -22.00 -5.25
N LEU A 243 -4.61 -21.03 -5.45
CA LEU A 243 -4.98 -19.60 -5.58
C LEU A 243 -5.40 -19.18 -6.99
N TRP A 244 -5.07 -19.96 -8.01
CA TRP A 244 -5.38 -19.63 -9.41
C TRP A 244 -6.89 -19.50 -9.64
N ASP A 245 -7.68 -20.39 -9.04
CA ASP A 245 -9.14 -20.41 -9.18
C ASP A 245 -9.80 -19.20 -8.50
N TYR A 246 -9.18 -18.66 -7.44
CA TYR A 246 -9.67 -17.44 -6.78
C TYR A 246 -9.39 -16.18 -7.60
N TRP A 247 -8.31 -16.14 -8.37
CA TRP A 247 -7.96 -14.96 -9.19
C TRP A 247 -8.79 -14.86 -10.47
N LEU A 248 -9.23 -15.99 -11.01
CA LEU A 248 -9.96 -16.09 -12.28
C LEU A 248 -11.48 -16.19 -12.10
N ARG A 249 -12.03 -15.53 -11.08
CA ARG A 249 -13.49 -15.51 -10.88
C ARG A 249 -14.20 -14.82 -12.04
N PRO A 250 -15.35 -15.37 -12.48
CA PRO A 250 -16.10 -14.79 -13.60
C PRO A 250 -16.55 -13.36 -13.29
N GLY A 251 -16.99 -13.07 -12.05
CA GLY A 251 -17.38 -11.72 -11.62
C GLY A 251 -16.22 -10.73 -11.76
N VAL A 252 -15.04 -11.08 -11.22
CA VAL A 252 -13.83 -10.24 -11.32
C VAL A 252 -13.45 -9.99 -12.79
N GLY A 253 -13.42 -11.04 -13.62
CA GLY A 253 -13.07 -10.92 -15.04
C GLY A 253 -14.02 -10.01 -15.82
N ILE A 254 -15.33 -10.20 -15.64
CA ILE A 254 -16.38 -9.35 -16.27
C ILE A 254 -16.25 -7.91 -15.78
N GLY A 255 -16.10 -7.70 -14.47
CA GLY A 255 -15.97 -6.38 -13.88
C GLY A 255 -14.74 -5.63 -14.36
N VAL A 256 -13.59 -6.30 -14.45
CA VAL A 256 -12.35 -5.70 -14.98
C VAL A 256 -12.54 -5.28 -16.44
N ALA A 257 -13.15 -6.12 -17.27
CA ALA A 257 -13.41 -5.80 -18.67
C ALA A 257 -14.35 -4.59 -18.82
N LEU A 258 -15.48 -4.59 -18.10
CA LEU A 258 -16.44 -3.48 -18.11
C LEU A 258 -15.81 -2.19 -17.57
N GLY A 259 -15.08 -2.27 -16.45
CA GLY A 259 -14.36 -1.14 -15.87
C GLY A 259 -13.32 -0.54 -16.82
N ALA A 260 -12.61 -1.38 -17.58
CA ALA A 260 -11.65 -0.94 -18.58
C ALA A 260 -12.32 -0.19 -19.75
N VAL A 261 -13.44 -0.72 -20.27
CA VAL A 261 -14.22 -0.07 -21.34
C VAL A 261 -14.75 1.29 -20.87
N LEU A 262 -15.34 1.33 -19.67
CA LEU A 262 -15.84 2.57 -19.07
C LEU A 262 -14.71 3.57 -18.80
N LEU A 263 -13.54 3.11 -18.36
CA LEU A 263 -12.36 3.95 -18.17
C LEU A 263 -11.96 4.60 -19.50
N LEU A 264 -11.85 3.84 -20.59
CA LEU A 264 -11.52 4.38 -21.91
C LEU A 264 -12.49 5.46 -22.36
N ALA A 265 -13.79 5.32 -22.07
CA ALA A 265 -14.78 6.35 -22.35
C ALA A 265 -14.61 7.59 -21.46
N LEU A 266 -14.42 7.40 -20.15
CA LEU A 266 -14.36 8.50 -19.18
C LEU A 266 -13.08 9.33 -19.25
N VAL A 267 -12.03 8.82 -19.88
CA VAL A 267 -10.75 9.54 -20.06
C VAL A 267 -10.85 10.75 -20.98
N TRP A 268 -11.87 10.78 -21.85
CA TRP A 268 -12.16 11.90 -22.73
C TRP A 268 -12.91 13.04 -22.01
N THR A 269 -13.45 12.79 -20.81
CA THR A 269 -14.20 13.79 -20.05
C THR A 269 -13.29 14.88 -19.43
N THR A 270 -13.90 15.88 -18.80
CA THR A 270 -13.16 16.96 -18.13
C THR A 270 -12.39 16.43 -16.92
N ARG A 271 -11.27 17.07 -16.54
CA ARG A 271 -10.51 16.66 -15.33
C ARG A 271 -11.37 16.67 -14.07
N ARG A 272 -12.33 17.61 -13.98
CA ARG A 272 -13.29 17.71 -12.86
C ARG A 272 -14.24 16.51 -12.81
N SER A 273 -14.77 16.12 -13.95
CA SER A 273 -15.61 14.92 -14.08
C SER A 273 -14.82 13.68 -13.66
N GLN A 274 -13.56 13.55 -14.08
CA GLN A 274 -12.70 12.43 -13.71
C GLN A 274 -12.44 12.36 -12.20
N THR A 275 -12.13 13.48 -11.55
CA THR A 275 -11.91 13.49 -10.09
C THR A 275 -13.17 13.13 -9.32
N LEU A 276 -14.34 13.64 -9.75
CA LEU A 276 -15.61 13.34 -9.11
C LEU A 276 -16.03 11.89 -9.33
N LEU A 277 -16.04 11.43 -10.58
CA LEU A 277 -16.40 10.06 -10.95
C LEU A 277 -15.42 9.05 -10.34
N GLY A 278 -14.13 9.38 -10.26
CA GLY A 278 -13.13 8.56 -9.60
C GLY A 278 -13.38 8.44 -8.10
N ALA A 279 -13.69 9.54 -7.41
CA ALA A 279 -14.04 9.52 -6.00
C ALA A 279 -15.33 8.71 -5.75
N ILE A 280 -16.37 8.91 -6.56
CA ILE A 280 -17.61 8.12 -6.50
C ILE A 280 -17.30 6.65 -6.72
N ALA A 281 -16.52 6.29 -7.75
CA ALA A 281 -16.19 4.90 -8.05
C ALA A 281 -15.43 4.22 -6.90
N LEU A 282 -14.46 4.90 -6.29
CA LEU A 282 -13.73 4.39 -5.13
C LEU A 282 -14.63 4.15 -3.92
N LEU A 283 -15.51 5.11 -3.59
CA LEU A 283 -16.42 5.00 -2.46
C LEU A 283 -17.50 3.95 -2.72
N SER A 284 -18.08 3.90 -3.92
CA SER A 284 -19.04 2.88 -4.31
C SER A 284 -18.40 1.49 -4.31
N GLY A 285 -17.18 1.34 -4.81
CA GLY A 285 -16.45 0.06 -4.79
C GLY A 285 -16.19 -0.47 -3.37
N LEU A 286 -16.01 0.44 -2.41
CA LEU A 286 -15.90 0.10 -0.98
C LEU A 286 -17.25 -0.34 -0.39
N LEU A 287 -18.37 0.26 -0.83
CA LEU A 287 -19.70 0.04 -0.25
C LEU A 287 -20.47 -1.13 -0.89
N VAL A 288 -20.23 -1.44 -2.17
CA VAL A 288 -20.94 -2.50 -2.91
C VAL A 288 -20.93 -3.86 -2.19
N PRO A 289 -19.82 -4.31 -1.58
CA PRO A 289 -19.81 -5.55 -0.79
C PRO A 289 -20.85 -5.59 0.31
N LEU A 290 -21.24 -4.45 0.90
CA LEU A 290 -22.24 -4.40 1.98
C LEU A 290 -23.64 -4.84 1.52
N LEU A 291 -23.88 -4.89 0.21
CA LEU A 291 -25.11 -5.42 -0.38
C LEU A 291 -25.18 -6.96 -0.32
N ALA A 292 -24.05 -7.63 -0.09
CA ALA A 292 -23.94 -9.05 0.22
C ALA A 292 -23.18 -9.25 1.54
N PRO A 293 -23.84 -9.06 2.71
CA PRO A 293 -23.19 -9.11 4.02
C PRO A 293 -22.43 -10.41 4.29
N GLU A 294 -22.92 -11.53 3.75
CA GLU A 294 -22.29 -12.85 3.86
C GLU A 294 -20.90 -12.90 3.19
N VAL A 295 -20.72 -12.14 2.11
CA VAL A 295 -19.46 -11.99 1.37
C VAL A 295 -18.59 -10.88 1.96
N ALA A 296 -19.18 -9.80 2.48
CA ALA A 296 -18.44 -8.70 3.12
C ALA A 296 -17.86 -9.05 4.50
N LEU A 297 -18.59 -9.84 5.28
CA LEU A 297 -18.20 -10.27 6.62
C LEU A 297 -17.42 -11.60 6.62
N ALA A 298 -17.33 -12.25 5.45
CA ALA A 298 -16.49 -13.42 5.27
C ALA A 298 -15.09 -13.17 5.84
N ALA A 299 -14.73 -13.99 6.83
CA ALA A 299 -13.37 -14.01 7.32
C ALA A 299 -12.46 -14.42 6.16
N ALA A 300 -11.30 -13.76 6.06
CA ALA A 300 -10.23 -14.32 5.25
C ALA A 300 -10.06 -15.80 5.64
N PRO A 301 -9.86 -16.73 4.71
CA PRO A 301 -9.36 -18.04 5.06
C PRO A 301 -7.95 -17.84 5.65
N LEU A 302 -7.91 -17.48 6.94
CA LEU A 302 -6.71 -17.24 7.73
C LEU A 302 -5.89 -18.52 7.80
N ALA A 303 -6.55 -19.68 7.64
CA ALA A 303 -5.94 -20.99 7.48
C ALA A 303 -5.10 -21.11 6.18
N LEU A 304 -5.46 -20.41 5.10
CA LEU A 304 -4.72 -20.50 3.83
C LEU A 304 -3.43 -19.67 3.82
N PHE A 305 -3.38 -18.58 4.59
CA PHE A 305 -2.26 -17.62 4.63
C PHE A 305 -1.70 -17.40 6.03
N ASN A 306 -1.75 -18.44 6.88
CA ASN A 306 -1.09 -18.43 8.17
C ASN A 306 0.42 -18.54 7.95
N TRP A 307 1.05 -17.41 7.67
CA TRP A 307 2.51 -17.31 7.75
C TRP A 307 2.87 -17.65 9.19
N ASN A 308 3.50 -18.79 9.46
CA ASN A 308 3.85 -19.23 10.82
C ASN A 308 4.90 -18.33 11.52
N TYR A 309 5.18 -17.14 10.98
CA TYR A 309 6.26 -16.24 11.35
C TYR A 309 5.67 -14.89 11.80
N GLY A 310 6.01 -14.48 13.04
CA GLY A 310 5.31 -13.50 13.87
C GLY A 310 4.80 -12.21 13.18
N HIS A 311 5.62 -11.58 12.34
CA HIS A 311 5.30 -10.30 11.69
C HIS A 311 4.38 -10.44 10.45
N LEU A 312 4.42 -11.58 9.76
CA LEU A 312 3.60 -11.81 8.56
C LEU A 312 2.17 -12.28 8.90
N LEU A 313 1.94 -12.76 10.12
CA LEU A 313 0.59 -13.01 10.66
C LEU A 313 -0.33 -11.79 10.52
N ASN A 314 0.23 -10.58 10.66
CA ASN A 314 -0.54 -9.34 10.64
C ASN A 314 -0.60 -8.70 9.26
N PHE A 315 0.17 -9.21 8.30
CA PHE A 315 0.18 -8.68 6.96
C PHE A 315 -1.19 -8.81 6.30
N ASN A 316 -1.92 -9.89 6.60
CA ASN A 316 -3.32 -10.06 6.18
C ASN A 316 -4.24 -9.00 6.80
N GLY A 317 -4.08 -8.72 8.09
CA GLY A 317 -4.83 -7.67 8.79
C GLY A 317 -4.53 -6.27 8.25
N LEU A 318 -3.25 -5.95 8.05
CA LEU A 318 -2.78 -4.70 7.45
C LEU A 318 -3.35 -4.51 6.05
N THR A 319 -3.22 -5.51 5.19
CA THR A 319 -3.67 -5.41 3.79
C THR A 319 -5.19 -5.32 3.69
N ARG A 320 -5.93 -6.05 4.53
CA ARG A 320 -7.40 -5.92 4.62
C ARG A 320 -7.80 -4.52 5.05
N SER A 321 -7.29 -4.02 6.17
CA SER A 321 -7.63 -2.69 6.66
C SER A 321 -7.15 -1.59 5.71
N GLY A 322 -6.00 -1.80 5.08
CA GLY A 322 -5.49 -0.92 4.03
C GLY A 322 -6.42 -0.84 2.84
N LEU A 323 -7.02 -1.95 2.40
CA LEU A 323 -8.02 -1.94 1.31
C LEU A 323 -9.33 -1.24 1.69
N LEU A 324 -9.64 -1.10 2.97
CA LEU A 324 -10.78 -0.30 3.45
C LEU A 324 -10.45 1.20 3.55
N VAL A 325 -9.26 1.52 4.07
CA VAL A 325 -8.84 2.91 4.32
C VAL A 325 -8.36 3.59 3.03
N TRP A 326 -7.72 2.85 2.14
CA TRP A 326 -7.11 3.41 0.93
C TRP A 326 -8.12 4.09 -0.01
N PRO A 327 -9.29 3.49 -0.34
CA PRO A 327 -10.29 4.14 -1.19
C PRO A 327 -10.77 5.47 -0.60
N LEU A 328 -10.91 5.56 0.73
CA LEU A 328 -11.28 6.79 1.43
C LEU A 328 -10.20 7.87 1.28
N ALA A 329 -8.93 7.52 1.52
CA ALA A 329 -7.81 8.44 1.39
C ALA A 329 -7.62 8.90 -0.07
N ALA A 330 -7.74 7.99 -1.03
CA ALA A 330 -7.64 8.29 -2.46
C ALA A 330 -8.81 9.16 -2.94
N ALA A 331 -10.04 8.91 -2.49
CA ALA A 331 -11.19 9.76 -2.80
C ALA A 331 -11.04 11.17 -2.20
N ALA A 332 -10.59 11.28 -0.96
CA ALA A 332 -10.29 12.58 -0.34
C ALA A 332 -9.23 13.35 -1.14
N GLN A 333 -8.16 12.68 -1.58
CA GLN A 333 -7.13 13.26 -2.42
C GLN A 333 -7.67 13.75 -3.78
N LEU A 334 -8.58 13.00 -4.42
CA LEU A 334 -9.24 13.42 -5.66
C LEU A 334 -10.11 14.67 -5.47
N ILE A 335 -10.87 14.72 -4.36
CA ILE A 335 -11.72 15.86 -4.03
C ILE A 335 -10.87 17.11 -3.81
N LEU A 336 -9.78 16.99 -3.04
CA LEU A 336 -8.84 18.09 -2.80
C LEU A 336 -8.16 18.58 -4.09
N ALA A 337 -7.79 17.65 -4.99
CA ALA A 337 -7.23 18.00 -6.29
C ALA A 337 -8.26 18.72 -7.19
N GLY A 338 -9.53 18.33 -7.11
CA GLY A 338 -10.62 18.94 -7.87
C GLY A 338 -10.97 20.37 -7.42
N THR A 339 -10.90 20.66 -6.12
CA THR A 339 -11.20 21.99 -5.55
C THR A 339 -10.06 22.99 -5.76
N GLY A 340 -8.80 22.55 -5.73
CA GLY A 340 -7.63 23.42 -5.99
C GLY A 340 -7.63 24.04 -7.39
N SER A 341 -8.20 23.37 -8.40
CA SER A 341 -8.36 23.90 -9.76
C SER A 341 -9.38 25.06 -9.87
N ARG A 342 -10.10 25.39 -8.79
CA ARG A 342 -11.14 26.43 -8.77
C ARG A 342 -10.58 27.82 -8.41
N GLY A 343 -9.46 27.88 -7.68
CA GLY A 343 -8.84 29.14 -7.23
C GLY A 343 -7.89 29.81 -8.23
N ASP A 344 -7.46 29.08 -9.26
CA ASP A 344 -6.48 29.56 -10.26
C ASP A 344 -7.14 30.06 -11.56
N ARG A 345 -8.47 30.21 -11.56
CA ARG A 345 -9.22 30.92 -12.59
C ARG A 345 -9.62 32.30 -12.07
N GLY A 346 -8.62 33.16 -11.91
CA GLY A 346 -8.85 34.58 -12.13
C GLY A 346 -8.98 34.76 -13.64
N ASP A 347 -10.21 34.99 -14.10
CA ASP A 347 -10.48 35.37 -15.50
C ASP A 347 -9.70 36.64 -15.86
N PRO A 348 -9.03 36.68 -17.01
CA PRO A 348 -8.97 37.88 -17.82
C PRO A 348 -9.91 37.69 -19.01
N VAL A 349 -11.04 38.39 -18.93
CA VAL A 349 -11.98 38.84 -19.99
C VAL A 349 -12.26 37.90 -21.15
#